data_AF-A0A1F4QER4-F1
#
_entry.id   AF-A0A1F4QER4-F1
#
_cell.length_a   1.000
_cell.length_b   1.000
_cell.length_c   1.000
_cell.angle_alpha   90.00
_cell.angle_beta   90.00
_cell.angle_gamma   90.00
#
_symmetry.space_group_name_H-M   'P 1'
#
loop_
_entity.id
_entity.type
_entity.pdbx_description
1 polymer ?
#
loop_
_entity_poly.entity_id
_entity_poly.type
_entity_poly.pdbx_seq_one_letter_code
_entity_poly.pdbx_strand_id
1 'polypeptide(L)'
;MSEPLAQQMLDLIYHDSKVRRAYKDSLTDWILDTQPRTEPLNTRTLLEYLAVHQSDVLSRLKINVRIKHEIDQALRGADPSQASRD
;
A
#
# COMPACT_ATOMS: atom_id res chain seq x y z
N MET A 1 11.29 -13.44 -9.99
CA MET A 1 10.90 -13.16 -8.59
C MET A 1 9.73 -12.20 -8.66
N SER A 2 8.61 -12.51 -8.01
CA SER A 2 7.45 -11.60 -7.99
C SER A 2 7.85 -10.33 -7.25
N GLU A 3 7.52 -9.17 -7.83
CA GLU A 3 7.80 -7.88 -7.20
C GLU A 3 6.95 -7.72 -5.92
N PRO A 4 7.50 -7.20 -4.81
CA PRO A 4 6.75 -7.06 -3.57
C PRO A 4 5.52 -6.17 -3.76
N LEU A 5 4.39 -6.52 -3.14
CA LEU A 5 3.12 -5.81 -3.29
C LEU A 5 3.26 -4.31 -3.03
N ALA A 6 4.04 -3.91 -2.02
CA ALA A 6 4.30 -2.50 -1.72
C ALA A 6 4.88 -1.76 -2.92
N GLN A 7 5.83 -2.36 -3.65
CA GLN A 7 6.42 -1.77 -4.84
C GLN A 7 5.41 -1.66 -5.97
N GLN A 8 4.62 -2.71 -6.23
CA GLN A 8 3.55 -2.69 -7.23
C GLN A 8 2.52 -1.58 -6.93
N MET A 9 2.18 -1.39 -5.65
CA MET A 9 1.30 -0.30 -5.21
C MET A 9 1.92 1.07 -5.52
N LEU A 10 3.18 1.29 -5.16
CA LEU A 10 3.88 2.54 -5.47
C LEU A 10 3.86 2.80 -6.98
N ASP A 11 4.23 1.82 -7.79
CA ASP A 11 4.24 1.95 -9.24
C ASP A 11 2.89 2.41 -9.78
N LEU A 12 1.79 1.82 -9.31
CA LEU A 12 0.44 2.25 -9.69
C LEU A 12 0.12 3.66 -9.22
N ILE A 13 0.49 4.04 -7.99
CA ILE A 13 0.25 5.39 -7.46
C ILE A 13 1.02 6.44 -8.28
N TYR A 14 2.31 6.20 -8.57
CA TYR A 14 3.14 7.15 -9.29
C TYR A 14 2.77 7.25 -10.77
N HIS A 15 2.33 6.16 -11.40
CA HIS A 15 1.86 6.16 -12.78
C HIS A 15 0.41 6.64 -12.95
N ASP A 16 -0.41 6.67 -11.89
CA ASP A 16 -1.77 7.20 -11.96
C ASP A 16 -1.75 8.73 -12.06
N SER A 17 -2.17 9.26 -13.21
CA SER A 17 -2.28 10.69 -13.48
C SER A 17 -3.40 11.38 -12.70
N LYS A 18 -4.34 10.61 -12.14
CA LYS A 18 -5.43 11.11 -11.30
C LYS A 18 -5.00 11.31 -9.85
N VAL A 19 -3.90 10.68 -9.43
CA VAL A 19 -3.32 10.92 -8.11
C VAL A 19 -2.61 12.27 -8.12
N ARG A 20 -3.03 13.15 -7.23
CA ARG A 20 -2.47 14.50 -7.09
C ARG A 20 -0.98 14.43 -6.76
N ARG A 21 -0.18 15.30 -7.38
CA ARG A 21 1.26 15.41 -7.11
C ARG A 21 1.57 15.56 -5.62
N ALA A 22 0.83 16.41 -4.91
CA ALA A 22 1.02 16.61 -3.47
C ALA A 22 0.91 15.31 -2.65
N TYR A 23 0.04 14.37 -3.05
CA TYR A 23 -0.08 13.08 -2.37
C TYR A 23 1.13 12.17 -2.64
N LYS A 24 1.71 12.25 -3.84
CA LYS A 24 2.95 11.53 -4.19
C LYS A 24 4.14 12.10 -3.42
N ASP A 25 4.22 13.42 -3.33
CA ASP A 25 5.27 14.10 -2.57
C ASP A 25 5.19 13.72 -1.08
N SER A 26 4.00 13.83 -0.45
CA SER A 26 3.81 13.42 0.95
C SER A 26 4.08 11.93 1.19
N LEU A 27 3.76 11.06 0.23
CA LEU A 27 4.06 9.64 0.32
C LEU A 27 5.58 9.39 0.24
N THR A 28 6.29 10.11 -0.63
CA THR A 28 7.76 10.05 -0.72
C THR A 28 8.39 10.45 0.60
N ASP A 29 7.99 11.61 1.14
CA ASP A 29 8.53 12.13 2.40
C ASP A 29 8.28 11.14 3.54
N TRP A 30 7.08 10.59 3.64
CA TRP A 30 6.76 9.59 4.65
C TRP A 30 7.61 8.32 4.52
N ILE A 31 7.82 7.78 3.32
CA ILE A 31 8.67 6.60 3.10
C ILE A 31 10.11 6.90 3.55
N LEU A 32 10.63 8.08 3.20
CA LEU A 32 11.99 8.48 3.57
C LEU A 32 12.16 8.67 5.08
N ASP A 33 11.10 9.08 5.78
CA ASP A 33 11.10 9.30 7.23
C ASP A 33 10.92 8.00 8.04
N THR A 34 10.07 7.09 7.56
CA THR A 34 9.69 5.88 8.32
C THR A 34 10.47 4.61 7.96
N GLN A 35 11.04 4.51 6.76
CA GLN A 35 11.70 3.27 6.35
C GLN A 35 13.22 3.39 6.30
N PRO A 36 13.95 2.47 6.97
CA PRO A 36 15.40 2.38 6.80
C PRO A 36 15.73 1.94 5.37
N ARG A 37 16.72 2.59 4.76
CA ARG A 37 17.11 2.39 3.34
C ARG A 37 17.54 0.95 2.99
N THR A 38 17.77 0.12 4.00
CA THR A 38 18.23 -1.26 3.88
C THR A 38 17.10 -2.28 3.87
N GLU A 39 15.86 -1.87 4.16
CA GLU A 39 14.72 -2.77 4.26
C GLU A 39 13.68 -2.51 3.16
N PRO A 40 13.02 -3.57 2.66
CA PRO A 40 11.93 -3.41 1.70
C PRO A 40 10.74 -2.71 2.37
N LEU A 41 10.04 -1.87 1.61
CA LEU A 41 8.84 -1.18 2.09
C LEU A 41 7.81 -2.18 2.59
N ASN A 42 7.38 -2.02 3.84
CA ASN A 42 6.38 -2.88 4.43
C ASN A 42 4.98 -2.54 3.87
N THR A 43 4.37 -3.51 3.18
CA THR A 43 3.03 -3.39 2.60
C THR A 43 1.97 -2.99 3.62
N ARG A 44 2.03 -3.50 4.86
CA ARG A 44 1.06 -3.19 5.90
C ARG A 44 1.15 -1.74 6.33
N THR A 45 2.36 -1.28 6.61
CA THR A 45 2.63 0.10 7.00
C THR A 45 2.23 1.08 5.89
N LEU A 46 2.44 0.72 4.61
CA LEU A 46 1.95 1.48 3.47
C LEU A 46 0.42 1.55 3.42
N LEU A 47 -0.28 0.43 3.61
CA LEU A 47 -1.74 0.39 3.62
C LEU A 47 -2.32 1.21 4.78
N GLU A 48 -1.72 1.15 5.96
CA GLU A 48 -2.11 1.94 7.13
C GLU A 48 -1.93 3.44 6.89
N TYR A 49 -0.79 3.86 6.34
CA TYR A 49 -0.57 5.26 5.96
C TYR A 49 -1.60 5.75 4.94
N LEU A 50 -1.85 4.98 3.88
CA LEU A 50 -2.82 5.34 2.85
C LEU A 50 -4.25 5.37 3.43
N ALA A 51 -4.60 4.49 4.36
CA ALA A 51 -5.92 4.50 5.00
C ALA A 51 -6.15 5.78 5.82
N VAL A 52 -5.12 6.26 6.53
CA VAL A 52 -5.20 7.43 7.40
C VAL A 52 -5.13 8.74 6.61
N HIS A 53 -4.20 8.84 5.66
CA HIS A 53 -3.87 10.12 5.01
C HIS A 53 -4.40 10.24 3.58
N GLN A 54 -4.62 9.13 2.87
CA GLN A 54 -4.89 9.13 1.43
C GLN A 54 -5.95 8.08 1.03
N SER A 55 -7.11 8.10 1.69
CA SER A 55 -8.17 7.09 1.52
C SER A 55 -8.74 7.00 0.08
N ASP A 56 -8.72 8.09 -0.69
CA ASP A 56 -9.05 8.07 -2.12
C ASP A 56 -8.04 7.23 -2.92
N VAL A 57 -6.74 7.40 -2.65
CA VAL A 57 -5.66 6.63 -3.30
C VAL A 57 -5.79 5.16 -2.94
N LEU A 58 -6.04 4.84 -1.66
CA LEU A 58 -6.30 3.47 -1.23
C LEU A 58 -7.51 2.86 -1.95
N SER A 59 -8.60 3.61 -2.08
CA SER A 59 -9.81 3.15 -2.78
C SER A 59 -9.54 2.82 -4.24
N ARG A 60 -8.69 3.59 -4.92
CA ARG A 60 -8.26 3.32 -6.31
C ARG A 60 -7.45 2.04 -6.42
N LEU A 61 -6.55 1.79 -5.47
CA LEU A 61 -5.76 0.55 -5.46
C LEU A 61 -6.65 -0.68 -5.23
N LYS A 62 -7.65 -0.57 -4.35
CA LYS A 62 -8.61 -1.65 -4.06
C LYS A 62 -9.49 -2.04 -5.25
N ILE A 63 -9.71 -1.14 -6.21
CA ILE A 63 -10.46 -1.47 -7.44
C ILE A 63 -9.54 -1.97 -8.58
N ASN A 64 -8.22 -1.89 -8.41
CA ASN A 64 -7.28 -2.35 -9.42
C ASN A 64 -7.26 -3.88 -9.49
N VAL A 65 -7.74 -4.43 -10.61
CA VAL A 65 -7.91 -5.89 -10.78
C VAL A 65 -6.64 -6.71 -10.62
N ARG A 66 -5.46 -6.11 -10.83
CA ARG A 66 -4.17 -6.80 -10.73
C ARG A 66 -3.77 -7.07 -9.29
N ILE A 67 -3.99 -6.09 -8.40
CA ILE A 67 -3.46 -6.13 -7.03
C ILE A 67 -4.55 -6.16 -5.95
N LYS A 68 -5.83 -6.01 -6.33
CA LYS A 68 -6.95 -5.98 -5.36
C LYS A 68 -6.95 -7.19 -4.43
N HIS A 69 -6.65 -8.38 -4.94
CA HIS A 69 -6.71 -9.61 -4.16
C HIS A 69 -5.59 -9.65 -3.11
N GLU A 70 -4.39 -9.25 -3.50
CA GLU A 70 -3.24 -9.16 -2.60
C GLU A 70 -3.45 -8.06 -1.54
N ILE A 71 -4.04 -6.93 -1.92
CA ILE A 71 -4.43 -5.87 -0.95
C ILE A 71 -5.46 -6.41 0.03
N ASP A 72 -6.53 -7.06 -0.44
CA ASP A 72 -7.56 -7.62 0.44
C ASP A 72 -6.95 -8.66 1.40
N GLN A 73 -6.05 -9.51 0.91
CA GLN A 73 -5.33 -10.49 1.73
C GLN A 73 -4.41 -9.81 2.76
N ALA A 74 -3.67 -8.77 2.39
CA ALA A 74 -2.81 -8.02 3.30
C ALA A 74 -3.62 -7.28 4.39
N LEU A 75 -4.81 -6.78 4.04
CA LEU A 75 -5.74 -6.16 4.99
C LEU A 75 -6.41 -7.20 5.91
N ARG A 76 -6.70 -8.41 5.42
CA ARG A 76 -7.27 -9.50 6.25
C ARG A 76 -6.24 -10.15 7.16
N GLY A 77 -5.00 -10.29 6.71
CA GLY A 77 -3.89 -10.80 7.54
C GLY A 77 -3.53 -9.86 8.69
N ALA A 78 -4.05 -8.63 8.69
CA ALA A 78 -3.97 -7.69 9.81
C ALA A 78 -5.02 -7.99 10.92
N ASP A 79 -5.99 -8.86 10.65
CA ASP A 79 -7.00 -9.31 11.61
C ASP A 79 -6.52 -10.61 12.30
N PRO A 80 -6.06 -10.56 13.57
CA PRO A 80 -5.63 -11.76 14.30
C PRO A 80 -6.77 -12.74 14.59
N SER A 81 -8.03 -12.44 14.20
CA SER A 81 -9.20 -13.24 14.53
C SER A 81 -9.49 -14.37 13.52
N GLN A 82 -8.72 -14.51 12.43
CA GLN A 82 -8.89 -15.60 11.45
C GLN A 82 -7.91 -16.78 11.60
N ALA A 83 -6.93 -16.73 12.51
CA ALA A 83 -5.98 -17.83 12.75
C ALA A 83 -6.56 -18.96 13.62
N SER A 84 -7.87 -19.02 13.81
CA SER A 84 -8.54 -20.03 14.64
C SER A 84 -9.83 -20.50 13.97
N ARG A 85 -9.71 -21.21 12.85
CA ARG A 85 -10.77 -22.15 12.44
C ARG A 85 -10.24 -23.25 11.51
N ASP A 86 -10.05 -24.39 12.16
CA ASP A 86 -9.98 -25.78 11.66
C ASP A 86 -8.83 -26.19 10.73
#